data_AF-A0A0B7HQE9-F1
#
_entry.id   AF-A0A0B7HQE9-F1
#
_cell.length_a   1.000
_cell.length_b   1.000
_cell.length_c   1.000
_cell.angle_alpha   90.00
_cell.angle_beta   90.00
_cell.angle_gamma   90.00
#
_symmetry.space_group_name_H-M   'P 1'
#
loop_
_entity.id
_entity.type
_entity.pdbx_description
1 polymer ?
#
loop_
_entity_poly.entity_id
_entity_poly.type
_entity_poly.pdbx_seq_one_letter_code
_entity_poly.pdbx_strand_id
1 'polypeptide(L)'
;MKKILTSVVAILAISLYSCGKDDKKNDAPNPLIGEWTLQSQSEGGKEFKEECQEYTYFLFTEKDVETHQFIKKGDVCVDNFKDKVPYTISNNQIHGEANGQKASIPFSVKDDILTITLGTITQTYKKNARKTPPAVPVNPFVGTWKLENLIIGDENGIDECIKQTTYTFTDKNLKATWVQRNDNSTGCESKVAEGPYSILENKVVTKEGEKNIEYTFLIKDNTLTLSGMTEDTKKPFIMTFKKQ
;
A
#
# COMPACT_ATOMS: atom_id res chain seq x y z
N MET A 1 6.03 63.49 31.13
CA MET A 1 6.12 62.62 29.94
C MET A 1 5.81 61.19 30.42
N LYS A 2 4.92 60.38 29.86
CA LYS A 2 4.53 60.13 28.46
C LYS A 2 3.05 59.71 28.45
N LYS A 3 2.20 60.51 27.79
CA LYS A 3 1.45 60.19 26.56
C LYS A 3 0.45 59.04 26.69
N ILE A 4 -0.78 59.44 26.98
CA ILE A 4 -2.01 58.68 26.76
C ILE A 4 -2.17 58.57 25.25
N LEU A 5 -2.16 57.34 24.72
CA LEU A 5 -2.54 57.05 23.34
C LEU A 5 -3.87 56.32 23.38
N THR A 6 -4.93 57.11 23.35
CA THR A 6 -6.25 56.73 22.85
C THR A 6 -6.07 56.26 21.41
N SER A 7 -6.01 54.94 21.20
CA SER A 7 -6.10 54.35 19.87
C SER A 7 -7.50 53.81 19.70
N VAL A 8 -8.37 54.66 19.16
CA VAL A 8 -9.64 54.26 18.55
C VAL A 8 -9.28 53.36 17.38
N VAL A 9 -9.43 52.05 17.55
CA VAL A 9 -9.51 51.15 16.40
C VAL A 9 -10.93 51.30 15.88
N ALA A 10 -11.08 52.15 14.87
CA ALA A 10 -12.20 52.10 13.97
C ALA A 10 -12.15 50.73 13.29
N ILE A 11 -12.95 49.78 13.81
CA ILE A 11 -13.33 48.62 13.01
C ILE A 11 -14.24 49.21 11.93
N LEU A 12 -13.65 49.49 10.78
CA LEU A 12 -14.38 49.54 9.52
C LEU A 12 -15.22 48.25 9.50
N ALA A 13 -16.53 48.42 9.67
CA ALA A 13 -17.49 47.43 9.23
C ALA A 13 -17.17 47.22 7.75
N ILE A 14 -16.45 46.13 7.45
CA ILE A 14 -16.37 45.64 6.09
C ILE A 14 -17.81 45.31 5.79
N SER A 15 -18.41 46.17 4.98
CA SER A 15 -19.75 46.03 4.44
C SER A 15 -19.94 44.57 4.08
N LEU A 16 -20.87 43.92 4.78
CA LEU A 16 -21.55 42.77 4.24
C LEU A 16 -21.93 43.18 2.82
N TYR A 17 -21.30 42.57 1.82
CA TYR A 17 -21.93 42.43 0.53
C TYR A 17 -23.12 41.49 0.75
N SER A 18 -24.14 42.02 1.43
CA SER A 18 -25.53 41.67 1.19
C SER A 18 -25.87 42.35 -0.13
N CYS A 19 -25.33 41.81 -1.21
CA CYS A 19 -25.93 41.97 -2.51
C CYS A 19 -27.07 40.97 -2.55
N GLY A 20 -28.28 41.51 -2.39
CA GLY A 20 -29.42 41.21 -3.24
C GLY A 20 -29.93 39.77 -3.21
N LYS A 21 -31.19 39.64 -2.79
CA LYS A 21 -32.11 38.72 -3.44
C LYS A 21 -31.89 38.78 -4.96
N ASP A 22 -31.42 37.69 -5.51
CA ASP A 22 -31.72 37.21 -6.85
C ASP A 22 -31.37 35.71 -6.84
N ASP A 23 -32.40 34.87 -6.98
CA ASP A 23 -32.30 33.43 -7.19
C ASP A 23 -31.67 33.13 -8.57
N LYS A 24 -30.42 33.54 -8.76
CA LYS A 24 -29.61 33.10 -9.89
C LYS A 24 -28.91 31.83 -9.44
N LYS A 25 -29.26 30.72 -10.07
CA LYS A 25 -28.48 29.49 -10.03
C LYS A 25 -27.01 29.88 -10.20
N ASN A 26 -26.20 29.55 -9.20
CA ASN A 26 -24.75 29.70 -9.28
C ASN A 26 -24.23 28.74 -10.37
N ASP A 27 -24.17 29.22 -11.61
CA ASP A 27 -23.48 28.54 -12.73
C ASP A 27 -21.95 28.66 -12.62
N ALA A 28 -21.42 29.03 -11.45
CA ALA A 28 -19.99 29.00 -11.20
C ALA A 28 -19.52 27.52 -11.16
N PRO A 29 -18.51 27.14 -11.97
CA PRO A 29 -17.97 25.79 -11.95
C PRO A 29 -17.55 25.42 -10.53
N ASN A 30 -17.90 24.22 -10.09
CA ASN A 30 -17.52 23.72 -8.78
C ASN A 30 -15.97 23.72 -8.68
N PRO A 31 -15.37 24.54 -7.79
CA PRO A 31 -13.92 24.71 -7.75
C PRO A 31 -13.20 23.47 -7.21
N LEU A 32 -13.91 22.55 -6.57
CA LEU A 32 -13.35 21.35 -5.95
C LEU A 32 -13.12 20.22 -6.95
N ILE A 33 -13.73 20.24 -8.14
CA ILE A 33 -13.62 19.12 -9.09
C ILE A 33 -12.16 18.78 -9.39
N GLY A 34 -11.81 17.51 -9.19
CA GLY A 34 -10.47 16.97 -9.38
C GLY A 34 -9.87 16.31 -8.14
N GLU A 35 -8.59 15.95 -8.26
CA GLU A 35 -7.81 15.29 -7.22
C GLU A 35 -7.01 16.30 -6.39
N TRP A 36 -7.03 16.13 -5.07
CA TRP A 36 -6.40 17.03 -4.09
C TRP A 36 -5.59 16.23 -3.08
N THR A 37 -4.27 16.41 -3.09
CA THR A 37 -3.35 15.65 -2.23
C THR A 37 -2.94 16.44 -1.00
N LEU A 38 -3.03 15.82 0.17
CA LEU A 38 -2.69 16.44 1.45
C LEU A 38 -1.22 16.88 1.47
N GLN A 39 -0.99 18.16 1.75
CA GLN A 39 0.36 18.75 1.86
C GLN A 39 0.76 18.95 3.32
N SER A 40 -0.15 19.52 4.11
CA SER A 40 0.10 19.82 5.52
C SER A 40 -1.19 19.82 6.32
N GLN A 41 -1.03 19.64 7.62
CA GLN A 41 -2.11 19.76 8.58
C GLN A 41 -1.59 20.44 9.85
N SER A 42 -2.47 21.18 10.51
CA SER A 42 -2.15 21.92 11.72
C SER A 42 -3.32 21.88 12.69
N GLU A 43 -3.02 21.88 13.98
CA GLU A 43 -4.00 21.99 15.04
C GLU A 43 -3.60 23.13 15.97
N GLY A 44 -4.52 24.07 16.21
CA GLY A 44 -4.22 25.26 17.02
C GLY A 44 -3.05 26.10 16.47
N GLY A 45 -2.84 26.08 15.15
CA GLY A 45 -1.74 26.79 14.47
C GLY A 45 -0.39 26.09 14.51
N LYS A 46 -0.29 24.88 15.08
CA LYS A 46 0.94 24.06 15.06
C LYS A 46 0.83 22.97 14.01
N GLU A 47 1.78 22.92 13.08
CA GLU A 47 1.83 21.86 12.08
C GLU A 47 2.18 20.51 12.72
N PHE A 48 1.56 19.45 12.21
CA PHE A 48 1.91 18.07 12.53
C PHE A 48 1.88 17.20 11.28
N LYS A 49 2.60 16.08 11.34
CA LYS A 49 2.71 15.13 10.23
C LYS A 49 2.42 13.72 10.74
N GLU A 50 1.46 13.08 10.10
CA GLU A 50 1.19 11.65 10.28
C GLU A 50 2.02 10.82 9.30
N GLU A 51 2.29 9.57 9.68
CA GLU A 51 2.91 8.61 8.76
C GLU A 51 1.97 8.33 7.58
N CYS A 52 2.54 8.13 6.38
CA CYS A 52 1.79 7.90 5.14
C CYS A 52 0.88 9.05 4.67
N GLN A 53 0.82 10.18 5.38
CA GLN A 53 -0.11 11.27 5.06
C GLN A 53 0.08 11.86 3.65
N GLU A 54 1.29 11.82 3.11
CA GLU A 54 1.62 12.35 1.79
C GLU A 54 0.99 11.57 0.63
N TYR A 55 0.42 10.39 0.91
CA TYR A 55 -0.36 9.59 -0.03
C TYR A 55 -1.86 9.83 0.10
N THR A 56 -2.30 10.56 1.14
CA THR A 56 -3.72 10.87 1.37
C THR A 56 -4.23 11.90 0.38
N TYR A 57 -5.39 11.64 -0.22
CA TYR A 57 -6.02 12.54 -1.17
C TYR A 57 -7.55 12.49 -1.14
N PHE A 58 -8.16 13.57 -1.62
CA PHE A 58 -9.57 13.61 -2.01
C PHE A 58 -9.71 13.56 -3.53
N LEU A 59 -10.74 12.89 -4.03
CA LEU A 59 -11.17 13.00 -5.42
C LEU A 59 -12.63 13.48 -5.43
N PHE A 60 -12.84 14.73 -5.84
CA PHE A 60 -14.17 15.31 -5.99
C PHE A 60 -14.66 15.14 -7.42
N THR A 61 -15.81 14.51 -7.56
CA THR A 61 -16.59 14.45 -8.80
C THR A 61 -17.76 15.43 -8.74
N GLU A 62 -18.56 15.52 -9.80
CA GLU A 62 -19.76 16.37 -9.83
C GLU A 62 -20.83 15.94 -8.79
N LYS A 63 -20.78 14.70 -8.30
CA LYS A 63 -21.84 14.14 -7.43
C LYS A 63 -21.34 13.72 -6.06
N ASP A 64 -20.10 13.26 -5.98
CA ASP A 64 -19.56 12.61 -4.80
C ASP A 64 -18.07 12.93 -4.59
N VAL A 65 -17.62 12.70 -3.36
CA VAL A 65 -16.22 12.79 -2.98
C VAL A 65 -15.73 11.42 -2.51
N GLU A 66 -14.55 11.03 -2.98
CA GLU A 66 -13.79 9.89 -2.48
C GLU A 66 -12.72 10.39 -1.51
N THR A 67 -12.59 9.74 -0.36
CA THR A 67 -11.54 10.03 0.63
C THR A 67 -10.60 8.84 0.75
N HIS A 68 -9.39 8.99 0.24
CA HIS A 68 -8.34 7.98 0.34
C HIS A 68 -7.36 8.37 1.44
N GLN A 69 -7.60 7.85 2.65
CA GLN A 69 -6.74 8.08 3.80
C GLN A 69 -5.73 6.94 3.92
N PHE A 70 -4.44 7.23 3.76
CA PHE A 70 -3.41 6.21 3.93
C PHE A 70 -2.95 6.17 5.38
N ILE A 71 -2.98 4.97 5.96
CA ILE A 71 -2.51 4.71 7.32
C ILE A 71 -1.37 3.69 7.31
N LYS A 72 -0.42 3.83 8.22
CA LYS A 72 0.65 2.87 8.39
C LYS A 72 0.14 1.59 9.06
N LYS A 73 0.39 0.44 8.44
CA LYS A 73 0.19 -0.90 9.01
C LYS A 73 1.50 -1.68 8.90
N GLY A 74 2.23 -1.82 10.00
CA GLY A 74 3.60 -2.34 9.95
C GLY A 74 4.50 -1.40 9.15
N ASP A 75 5.21 -1.91 8.16
CA ASP A 75 6.12 -1.13 7.30
C ASP A 75 5.47 -0.62 6.00
N VAL A 76 4.15 -0.79 5.86
CA VAL A 76 3.43 -0.43 4.63
C VAL A 76 2.35 0.63 4.86
N CYS A 77 2.16 1.50 3.87
CA CYS A 77 1.04 2.44 3.82
C CYS A 77 -0.14 1.79 3.11
N VAL A 78 -1.27 1.68 3.82
CA VAL A 78 -2.47 1.03 3.32
C VAL A 78 -3.58 2.06 3.16
N ASP A 79 -4.24 2.03 2.01
CA ASP A 79 -5.42 2.84 1.73
C ASP A 79 -6.60 2.37 2.59
N ASN A 80 -7.25 3.31 3.28
CA ASN A 80 -8.43 3.10 4.10
C ASN A 80 -9.69 3.72 3.47
N PHE A 81 -9.72 3.82 2.14
CA PHE A 81 -10.94 4.15 1.39
C PHE A 81 -12.10 3.24 1.78
N LYS A 82 -13.28 3.83 1.98
CA LYS A 82 -14.52 3.11 2.31
C LYS A 82 -15.50 3.18 1.15
N ASP A 83 -16.12 4.34 0.98
CA ASP A 83 -17.16 4.58 0.00
C ASP A 83 -17.11 6.04 -0.46
N LYS A 84 -17.80 6.32 -1.58
CA LYS A 84 -18.02 7.68 -2.06
C LYS A 84 -19.13 8.34 -1.25
N VAL A 85 -18.94 9.60 -0.90
CA VAL A 85 -19.92 10.38 -0.13
C VAL A 85 -20.53 11.45 -1.04
N PRO A 86 -21.86 11.47 -1.25
CA PRO A 86 -22.50 12.57 -1.95
C PRO A 86 -22.28 13.89 -1.21
N TYR A 87 -22.07 14.96 -1.97
CA TYR A 87 -21.88 16.28 -1.37
C TYR A 87 -22.59 17.38 -2.16
N THR A 88 -22.78 18.51 -1.49
CA THR A 88 -23.20 19.77 -2.12
C THR A 88 -22.34 20.91 -1.59
N ILE A 89 -22.30 22.01 -2.34
CA ILE A 89 -21.57 23.21 -1.94
C ILE A 89 -22.55 24.36 -1.79
N SER A 90 -22.49 25.05 -0.64
CA SER A 90 -23.15 26.34 -0.47
C SER A 90 -22.40 27.17 0.56
N ASN A 91 -22.41 28.50 0.42
CA ASN A 91 -21.78 29.41 1.40
C ASN A 91 -20.34 29.04 1.80
N ASN A 92 -19.50 28.68 0.82
CA ASN A 92 -18.11 28.21 1.02
C ASN A 92 -17.98 27.04 2.02
N GLN A 93 -18.99 26.17 2.04
CA GLN A 93 -19.00 24.95 2.84
C GLN A 93 -19.33 23.74 1.97
N ILE A 94 -18.67 22.63 2.27
CA ILE A 94 -18.98 21.30 1.74
C ILE A 94 -19.99 20.67 2.70
N HIS A 95 -21.16 20.32 2.20
CA HIS A 95 -22.19 19.62 2.96
C HIS A 95 -22.23 18.16 2.52
N GLY A 96 -22.10 17.24 3.48
CA GLY A 96 -22.16 15.80 3.22
C GLY A 96 -22.88 15.07 4.33
N GLU A 97 -23.25 13.82 4.07
CA GLU A 97 -23.83 12.91 5.05
C GLU A 97 -23.08 11.59 5.02
N ALA A 98 -22.57 11.16 6.17
CA ALA A 98 -21.93 9.86 6.33
C ALA A 98 -22.51 9.19 7.57
N ASN A 99 -22.92 7.92 7.43
CA ASN A 99 -23.52 7.14 8.52
C ASN A 99 -24.73 7.83 9.20
N GLY A 100 -25.56 8.52 8.43
CA GLY A 100 -26.71 9.27 8.94
C GLY A 100 -26.36 10.58 9.67
N GLN A 101 -25.09 10.95 9.73
CA GLN A 101 -24.64 12.20 10.33
C GLN A 101 -24.32 13.23 9.25
N LYS A 102 -25.00 14.38 9.33
CA LYS A 102 -24.77 15.51 8.42
C LYS A 102 -23.65 16.39 8.97
N ALA A 103 -22.72 16.75 8.12
CA ALA A 103 -21.62 17.66 8.43
C ALA A 103 -21.55 18.77 7.39
N SER A 104 -21.13 19.96 7.83
CA SER A 104 -20.82 21.10 6.98
C SER A 104 -19.41 21.55 7.28
N ILE A 105 -18.56 21.55 6.26
CA ILE A 105 -17.12 21.76 6.41
C ILE A 105 -16.73 23.02 5.66
N PRO A 106 -16.22 24.06 6.34
CA PRO A 106 -15.69 25.24 5.69
C PRO A 106 -14.51 24.90 4.79
N PHE A 107 -14.48 25.49 3.60
CA PHE A 107 -13.35 25.38 2.69
C PHE A 107 -13.02 26.71 2.02
N SER A 108 -11.80 26.82 1.52
CA SER A 108 -11.41 27.85 0.58
C SER A 108 -10.54 27.24 -0.53
N VAL A 109 -10.70 27.76 -1.73
CA VAL A 109 -9.83 27.43 -2.87
C VAL A 109 -9.20 28.72 -3.35
N LYS A 110 -7.87 28.72 -3.44
CA LYS A 110 -7.10 29.79 -4.05
C LYS A 110 -6.01 29.16 -4.91
N ASP A 111 -6.04 29.49 -6.21
CA ASP A 111 -5.19 28.85 -7.22
C ASP A 111 -5.35 27.31 -7.15
N ASP A 112 -4.26 26.56 -7.04
CA ASP A 112 -4.26 25.11 -6.89
C ASP A 112 -4.16 24.63 -5.43
N ILE A 113 -4.58 25.48 -4.48
CA ILE A 113 -4.54 25.19 -3.04
C ILE A 113 -5.96 25.17 -2.48
N LEU A 114 -6.31 24.03 -1.89
CA LEU A 114 -7.55 23.82 -1.16
C LEU A 114 -7.24 23.78 0.35
N THR A 115 -7.93 24.61 1.12
CA THR A 115 -7.86 24.59 2.59
C THR A 115 -9.19 24.12 3.15
N ILE A 116 -9.15 23.15 4.06
CA ILE A 116 -10.32 22.58 4.73
C ILE A 116 -10.10 22.67 6.24
N THR A 117 -11.14 23.08 6.99
CA THR A 117 -11.09 23.13 8.45
C THR A 117 -12.08 22.14 9.07
N LEU A 118 -11.54 21.12 9.76
CA LEU A 118 -12.26 20.07 10.45
C LEU A 118 -12.13 20.28 11.96
N GLY A 119 -13.08 21.00 12.55
CA GLY A 119 -13.00 21.37 13.97
C GLY A 119 -11.79 22.27 14.25
N THR A 120 -10.82 21.78 15.03
CA THR A 120 -9.57 22.47 15.37
C THR A 120 -8.44 22.24 14.35
N ILE A 121 -8.63 21.31 13.42
CA ILE A 121 -7.64 20.90 12.44
C ILE A 121 -7.84 21.67 11.14
N THR A 122 -6.78 22.32 10.64
CA THR A 122 -6.75 22.91 9.30
C THR A 122 -5.81 22.09 8.43
N GLN A 123 -6.31 21.66 7.28
CA GLN A 123 -5.59 20.86 6.30
C GLN A 123 -5.44 21.64 4.99
N THR A 124 -4.28 21.53 4.38
CA THR A 124 -3.98 22.15 3.08
C THR A 124 -3.68 21.06 2.06
N TYR A 125 -4.33 21.16 0.92
CA TYR A 125 -4.22 20.21 -0.19
C TYR A 125 -3.74 20.92 -1.45
N LYS A 126 -3.03 20.19 -2.31
CA LYS A 126 -2.61 20.67 -3.62
C LYS A 126 -3.25 19.86 -4.74
N LYS A 127 -3.74 20.56 -5.76
CA LYS A 127 -4.39 19.94 -6.91
C LYS A 127 -3.41 19.09 -7.71
N ASN A 128 -3.83 17.89 -8.12
CA ASN A 128 -3.09 16.97 -9.00
C ASN A 128 -1.64 16.69 -8.56
N ALA A 129 -1.39 16.60 -7.25
CA ALA A 129 -0.06 16.42 -6.66
C ALA A 129 0.14 15.04 -6.02
N ARG A 130 -0.60 14.04 -6.52
CA ARG A 130 -0.64 12.71 -5.91
C ARG A 130 0.71 12.03 -5.93
N LYS A 131 1.01 11.42 -4.80
CA LYS A 131 2.11 10.48 -4.63
C LYS A 131 1.52 9.09 -4.49
N THR A 132 2.23 8.10 -5.00
CA THR A 132 1.93 6.70 -4.76
C THR A 132 2.83 6.18 -3.65
N PRO A 133 2.32 5.41 -2.68
CA PRO A 133 3.17 4.65 -1.78
C PRO A 133 4.19 3.85 -2.58
N PRO A 134 5.42 3.66 -2.08
CA PRO A 134 6.34 2.72 -2.69
C PRO A 134 5.64 1.38 -2.80
N ALA A 135 5.76 0.74 -3.97
CA ALA A 135 5.27 -0.61 -4.15
C ALA A 135 5.87 -1.48 -3.03
N VAL A 136 5.02 -2.19 -2.30
CA VAL A 136 5.50 -3.17 -1.33
C VAL A 136 6.45 -4.09 -2.10
N PRO A 137 7.71 -4.29 -1.64
CA PRO A 137 8.57 -5.29 -2.24
C PRO A 137 7.85 -6.62 -2.14
N VAL A 138 7.20 -7.05 -3.23
CA VAL A 138 6.56 -8.35 -3.28
C VAL A 138 7.70 -9.32 -3.20
N ASN A 139 7.83 -10.01 -2.06
CA ASN A 139 8.82 -11.05 -1.90
C ASN A 139 8.64 -12.02 -3.08
N PRO A 140 9.58 -12.06 -4.05
CA PRO A 140 9.32 -12.68 -5.34
C PRO A 140 9.10 -14.19 -5.22
N PHE A 141 9.55 -14.77 -4.11
CA PHE A 141 9.34 -16.16 -3.74
C PHE A 141 7.89 -16.47 -3.38
N VAL A 142 7.12 -15.51 -2.85
CA VAL A 142 5.77 -15.79 -2.34
C VAL A 142 4.88 -16.38 -3.45
N GLY A 143 4.28 -17.52 -3.14
CA GLY A 143 3.50 -18.32 -4.07
C GLY A 143 3.91 -19.80 -4.07
N THR A 144 3.23 -20.57 -4.92
CA THR A 144 3.50 -22.01 -5.09
C THR A 144 4.32 -22.24 -6.34
N TRP A 145 5.36 -23.06 -6.20
CA TRP A 145 6.31 -23.40 -7.24
C TRP A 145 6.30 -24.90 -7.45
N LYS A 146 6.14 -25.34 -8.69
CA LYS A 146 6.18 -26.76 -9.05
C LYS A 146 7.49 -27.10 -9.73
N LEU A 147 8.11 -28.21 -9.35
CA LEU A 147 9.37 -28.64 -9.92
C LEU A 147 9.18 -29.07 -11.38
N GLU A 148 9.96 -28.48 -12.29
CA GLU A 148 9.97 -28.82 -13.71
C GLU A 148 11.21 -29.63 -14.10
N ASN A 149 12.35 -29.34 -13.48
CA ASN A 149 13.61 -29.97 -13.78
C ASN A 149 14.50 -30.15 -12.55
N LEU A 150 15.23 -31.25 -12.49
CA LEU A 150 16.23 -31.54 -11.45
C LEU A 150 17.46 -32.17 -12.12
N ILE A 151 18.61 -31.53 -11.96
CA ILE A 151 19.92 -32.03 -12.42
C ILE A 151 20.78 -32.29 -11.19
N ILE A 152 21.43 -33.46 -11.12
CA ILE A 152 22.37 -33.83 -10.06
C ILE A 152 23.68 -34.26 -10.71
N GLY A 153 24.76 -33.48 -10.54
CA GLY A 153 25.96 -33.60 -11.36
C GLY A 153 25.62 -33.35 -12.82
N ASP A 154 25.85 -34.34 -13.67
CA ASP A 154 25.52 -34.32 -15.10
C ASP A 154 24.27 -35.17 -15.43
N GLU A 155 23.61 -35.71 -14.42
CA GLU A 155 22.49 -36.66 -14.58
C GLU A 155 21.14 -35.96 -14.40
N ASN A 156 20.15 -36.35 -15.22
CA ASN A 156 18.77 -35.94 -15.03
C ASN A 156 18.17 -36.72 -13.85
N GLY A 157 17.88 -36.03 -12.75
CA GLY A 157 17.35 -36.62 -11.54
C GLY A 157 15.82 -36.64 -11.46
N ILE A 158 15.11 -36.29 -12.54
CA ILE A 158 13.66 -36.11 -12.50
C ILE A 158 12.87 -37.30 -13.06
N ASP A 159 11.85 -37.75 -12.33
CA ASP A 159 10.83 -38.68 -12.79
C ASP A 159 9.41 -38.13 -12.60
N GLU A 160 8.39 -38.93 -12.94
CA GLU A 160 6.97 -38.55 -12.85
C GLU A 160 6.48 -38.24 -11.42
N CYS A 161 7.08 -38.88 -10.41
CA CYS A 161 6.77 -38.62 -9.00
C CYS A 161 7.46 -37.34 -8.57
N ILE A 162 8.75 -37.19 -8.85
CA ILE A 162 9.55 -36.02 -8.48
C ILE A 162 8.99 -34.73 -9.09
N LYS A 163 8.45 -34.78 -10.32
CA LYS A 163 7.73 -33.65 -10.95
C LYS A 163 6.51 -33.13 -10.18
N GLN A 164 5.99 -33.89 -9.22
CA GLN A 164 4.89 -33.45 -8.37
C GLN A 164 5.36 -32.66 -7.14
N THR A 165 6.68 -32.55 -6.93
CA THR A 165 7.27 -31.78 -5.85
C THR A 165 6.86 -30.30 -5.96
N THR A 166 6.41 -29.73 -4.84
CA THR A 166 6.01 -28.32 -4.76
C THR A 166 6.61 -27.61 -3.57
N TYR A 167 6.99 -26.35 -3.78
CA TYR A 167 7.49 -25.43 -2.76
C TYR A 167 6.53 -24.26 -2.66
N THR A 168 5.95 -24.03 -1.48
CA THR A 168 5.08 -22.88 -1.22
C THR A 168 5.77 -21.95 -0.25
N PHE A 169 6.11 -20.76 -0.73
CA PHE A 169 6.65 -19.70 0.12
C PHE A 169 5.52 -18.76 0.54
N THR A 170 5.51 -18.42 1.81
CA THR A 170 4.76 -17.31 2.39
C THR A 170 5.74 -16.21 2.79
N ASP A 171 5.25 -15.13 3.39
CA ASP A 171 6.14 -14.07 3.91
C ASP A 171 7.07 -14.55 5.03
N LYS A 172 6.79 -15.71 5.65
CA LYS A 172 7.51 -16.19 6.85
C LYS A 172 8.04 -17.61 6.73
N ASN A 173 7.29 -18.49 6.07
CA ASN A 173 7.58 -19.92 6.02
C ASN A 173 7.72 -20.41 4.58
N LEU A 174 8.57 -21.42 4.41
CA LEU A 174 8.62 -22.30 3.26
C LEU A 174 8.01 -23.64 3.65
N LYS A 175 7.05 -24.11 2.86
CA LYS A 175 6.55 -25.49 2.89
C LYS A 175 7.06 -26.24 1.65
N ALA A 176 7.88 -27.25 1.87
CA ALA A 176 8.37 -28.16 0.83
C ALA A 176 7.57 -29.48 0.89
N THR A 177 6.92 -29.83 -0.22
CA THR A 177 6.27 -31.13 -0.41
C THR A 177 7.08 -31.91 -1.44
N TRP A 178 7.94 -32.80 -0.95
CA TRP A 178 8.77 -33.67 -1.76
C TRP A 178 8.01 -34.92 -2.13
N VAL A 179 8.08 -35.33 -3.39
CA VAL A 179 7.40 -36.53 -3.88
C VAL A 179 8.41 -37.44 -4.54
N GLN A 180 8.43 -38.72 -4.18
CA GLN A 180 9.37 -39.72 -4.72
C GLN A 180 8.66 -41.04 -5.00
N ARG A 181 9.24 -41.87 -5.88
CA ARG A 181 8.73 -43.22 -6.12
C ARG A 181 9.07 -44.12 -4.93
N ASN A 182 8.11 -44.93 -4.48
CA ASN A 182 8.37 -45.92 -3.46
C ASN A 182 9.14 -47.10 -4.05
N ASP A 183 10.25 -47.49 -3.43
CA ASP A 183 11.18 -48.53 -3.92
C ASP A 183 10.51 -49.87 -4.24
N ASN A 184 9.34 -50.15 -3.67
CA ASN A 184 8.62 -51.42 -3.81
C ASN A 184 7.27 -51.31 -4.53
N SER A 185 6.93 -50.18 -5.17
CA SER A 185 5.66 -50.04 -5.88
C SER A 185 5.73 -49.05 -7.06
N THR A 186 4.69 -49.05 -7.90
CA THR A 186 4.49 -48.02 -8.92
C THR A 186 3.91 -46.72 -8.37
N GLY A 187 3.65 -46.64 -7.05
CA GLY A 187 3.07 -45.47 -6.39
C GLY A 187 4.10 -44.42 -6.01
N CYS A 188 3.66 -43.15 -6.02
CA CYS A 188 4.42 -42.03 -5.47
C CYS A 188 4.07 -41.83 -3.98
N GLU A 189 5.06 -41.51 -3.16
CA GLU A 189 4.90 -41.08 -1.76
C GLU A 189 5.33 -39.63 -1.58
N SER A 190 4.74 -38.93 -0.61
CA SER A 190 5.08 -37.54 -0.31
C SER A 190 5.57 -37.33 1.11
N LYS A 191 6.54 -36.43 1.26
CA LYS A 191 7.07 -35.95 2.53
C LYS A 191 6.93 -34.44 2.57
N VAL A 192 6.42 -33.93 3.70
CA VAL A 192 6.18 -32.49 3.89
C VAL A 192 7.10 -31.98 4.99
N ALA A 193 7.82 -30.90 4.69
CA ALA A 193 8.58 -30.13 5.67
C ALA A 193 8.12 -28.68 5.60
N GLU A 194 7.92 -28.04 6.74
CA GLU A 194 7.57 -26.62 6.83
C GLU A 194 8.42 -25.95 7.90
N GLY A 195 8.95 -24.77 7.59
CA GLY A 195 9.77 -24.02 8.53
C GLY A 195 10.03 -22.60 8.06
N PRO A 196 10.61 -21.77 8.94
CA PRO A 196 11.02 -20.42 8.57
C PRO A 196 12.14 -20.47 7.53
N TYR A 197 12.18 -19.45 6.68
CA TYR A 197 13.31 -19.21 5.78
C TYR A 197 13.74 -17.75 5.86
N SER A 198 14.98 -17.49 5.46
CA SER A 198 15.47 -16.13 5.24
C SER A 198 16.18 -16.02 3.90
N ILE A 199 16.23 -14.81 3.37
CA ILE A 199 16.96 -14.47 2.16
C ILE A 199 18.17 -13.65 2.57
N LEU A 200 19.36 -14.12 2.21
CA LEU A 200 20.62 -13.41 2.44
C LEU A 200 21.34 -13.30 1.10
N GLU A 201 21.42 -12.08 0.57
CA GLU A 201 21.97 -11.80 -0.76
C GLU A 201 21.31 -12.67 -1.86
N ASN A 202 22.04 -13.63 -2.42
CA ASN A 202 21.57 -14.56 -3.44
C ASN A 202 21.31 -15.97 -2.88
N LYS A 203 21.12 -16.10 -1.56
CA LYS A 203 20.87 -17.37 -0.89
C LYS A 203 19.51 -17.40 -0.18
N VAL A 204 18.82 -18.54 -0.30
CA VAL A 204 17.72 -18.92 0.58
C VAL A 204 18.29 -19.81 1.68
N VAL A 205 18.07 -19.44 2.93
CA VAL A 205 18.51 -20.20 4.10
C VAL A 205 17.29 -20.81 4.79
N THR A 206 17.29 -22.13 4.93
CA THR A 206 16.25 -22.90 5.64
C THR A 206 16.87 -23.62 6.83
N LYS A 207 16.06 -24.08 7.78
CA LYS A 207 16.52 -24.91 8.91
C LYS A 207 15.99 -26.33 8.79
N GLU A 208 16.90 -27.29 8.96
CA GLU A 208 16.56 -28.70 9.16
C GLU A 208 17.19 -29.16 10.47
N GLY A 209 16.37 -29.28 11.52
CA GLY A 209 16.86 -29.45 12.89
C GLY A 209 17.72 -28.26 13.35
N GLU A 210 18.94 -28.54 13.79
CA GLU A 210 19.91 -27.52 14.21
C GLU A 210 20.79 -26.98 13.07
N LYS A 211 20.71 -27.59 11.87
CA LYS A 211 21.53 -27.19 10.72
C LYS A 211 20.80 -26.17 9.85
N ASN A 212 21.54 -25.15 9.42
CA ASN A 212 21.12 -24.27 8.34
C ASN A 212 21.50 -24.91 7.00
N ILE A 213 20.55 -24.94 6.08
CA ILE A 213 20.77 -25.36 4.69
C ILE A 213 20.65 -24.13 3.81
N GLU A 214 21.65 -23.91 2.96
CA GLU A 214 21.72 -22.75 2.07
C GLU A 214 21.60 -23.19 0.62
N TYR A 215 20.71 -22.52 -0.12
CA TYR A 215 20.55 -22.69 -1.55
C TYR A 215 20.88 -21.38 -2.24
N THR A 216 21.75 -21.40 -3.24
CA THR A 216 21.87 -20.25 -4.15
C THR A 216 20.62 -20.21 -5.02
N PHE A 217 20.04 -19.02 -5.22
CA PHE A 217 18.84 -18.88 -6.03
C PHE A 217 19.02 -17.89 -7.18
N LEU A 218 18.18 -18.09 -8.20
CA LEU A 218 17.92 -17.11 -9.25
C LEU A 218 16.41 -17.12 -9.51
N ILE A 219 15.79 -15.94 -9.48
CA ILE A 219 14.41 -15.76 -9.95
C ILE A 219 14.44 -14.90 -11.19
N LYS A 220 13.86 -15.41 -12.27
CA LYS A 220 13.62 -14.67 -13.50
C LYS A 220 12.21 -14.98 -13.99
N ASP A 221 11.40 -13.96 -14.12
CA ASP A 221 9.97 -14.07 -14.45
C ASP A 221 9.26 -15.06 -13.49
N ASN A 222 8.57 -16.06 -14.02
CA ASN A 222 7.88 -17.10 -13.26
C ASN A 222 8.74 -18.38 -13.08
N THR A 223 10.06 -18.26 -13.12
CA THR A 223 10.99 -19.38 -12.95
C THR A 223 11.93 -19.13 -11.77
N LEU A 224 11.97 -20.10 -10.85
CA LEU A 224 12.88 -20.14 -9.71
C LEU A 224 13.89 -21.26 -9.92
N THR A 225 15.17 -20.94 -9.87
CA THR A 225 16.26 -21.91 -9.85
C THR A 225 16.87 -21.94 -8.46
N LEU A 226 17.01 -23.13 -7.88
CA LEU A 226 17.74 -23.37 -6.63
C LEU A 226 18.92 -24.30 -6.91
N SER A 227 20.11 -23.95 -6.44
CA SER A 227 21.31 -24.77 -6.61
C SER A 227 22.10 -24.91 -5.32
N GLY A 228 22.73 -26.05 -5.15
CA GLY A 228 23.56 -26.39 -3.99
C GLY A 228 24.38 -27.65 -4.22
N MET A 229 24.83 -28.27 -3.14
CA MET A 229 25.59 -29.53 -3.16
C MET A 229 24.83 -30.58 -2.37
N THR A 230 24.76 -31.81 -2.88
CA THR A 230 24.22 -32.95 -2.13
C THR A 230 25.08 -33.24 -0.90
N GLU A 231 24.46 -33.63 0.22
CA GLU A 231 25.22 -33.87 1.46
C GLU A 231 26.14 -35.08 1.33
N ASP A 232 25.64 -36.19 0.77
CA ASP A 232 26.32 -37.48 0.73
C ASP A 232 27.39 -37.58 -0.35
N THR A 233 27.04 -37.19 -1.58
CA THR A 233 27.91 -37.40 -2.75
C THR A 233 28.70 -36.16 -3.15
N LYS A 234 28.45 -35.02 -2.48
CA LYS A 234 29.03 -33.71 -2.84
C LYS A 234 28.90 -33.40 -4.34
N LYS A 235 27.82 -33.86 -4.97
CA LYS A 235 27.49 -33.52 -6.36
C LYS A 235 26.73 -32.19 -6.35
N PRO A 236 26.99 -31.28 -7.30
CA PRO A 236 26.15 -30.11 -7.46
C PRO A 236 24.75 -30.54 -7.88
N PHE A 237 23.73 -29.82 -7.45
CA PHE A 237 22.39 -29.98 -7.99
C PHE A 237 21.81 -28.64 -8.42
N ILE A 238 20.90 -28.72 -9.39
CA ILE A 238 20.11 -27.58 -9.86
C ILE A 238 18.65 -28.03 -9.96
N MET A 239 17.79 -27.38 -9.18
CA MET A 239 16.34 -27.51 -9.29
C MET A 239 15.78 -26.30 -10.03
N THR A 240 14.90 -26.53 -10.98
CA THR A 240 14.15 -25.47 -11.68
C THR A 240 12.67 -25.66 -11.44
N PHE A 241 12.03 -24.60 -10.94
CA PHE A 241 10.61 -24.58 -10.63
C PHE A 241 9.88 -23.52 -11.45
N LYS A 242 8.59 -23.76 -11.69
CA LYS A 242 7.66 -22.82 -12.29
C LYS A 242 6.60 -22.37 -11.30
N LYS A 243 6.38 -21.05 -11.25
CA LYS A 243 5.28 -20.47 -10.47
C LYS A 243 3.94 -20.95 -11.01
N GLN A 244 3.07 -21.39 -10.12
CA GLN A 244 1.70 -21.84 -10.43
C GLN A 244 0.71 -20.67 -10.37
#